data_AF-A0A3E4YF45-F1
#
_entry.id   AF-A0A3E4YF45-F1
#
_cell.length_a   1.000
_cell.length_b   1.000
_cell.length_c   1.000
_cell.angle_alpha   90.00
_cell.angle_beta   90.00
_cell.angle_gamma   90.00
#
_symmetry.space_group_name_H-M   'P 1'
#
loop_
_entity.id
_entity.type
_entity.pdbx_description
1 polymer ?
#
loop_
_entity_poly.entity_id
_entity_poly.type
_entity_poly.pdbx_seq_one_letter_code
_entity_poly.pdbx_strand_id
1 'polypeptide(L)'
;MQRIDDDIKATVKKIIQGNEKRKRRMLNGNASAFDRMAYSVIDEALNNSCHNIDSEAARGQMQKQIYKSVVHCTPYESIYDVMCGRRQFYDYRNEFITEVAEGLGMLPSGSRTRKE
;
A
#
# COMPACT_ATOMS: atom_id res chain seq x y z
N MET A 1 -10.08 -1.43 13.94
CA MET A 1 -9.86 -0.87 12.59
C MET A 1 -11.23 -0.71 11.94
N GLN A 2 -11.63 0.50 11.56
CA GLN A 2 -12.87 0.67 10.79
C GLN A 2 -12.75 -0.15 9.49
N ARG A 3 -13.80 -0.89 9.16
CA ARG A 3 -13.83 -1.67 7.92
C ARG A 3 -13.95 -0.67 6.78
N ILE A 4 -12.92 -0.59 5.94
CA ILE A 4 -12.97 0.18 4.70
C ILE A 4 -14.10 -0.37 3.82
N ASP A 5 -14.81 0.52 3.15
CA ASP A 5 -15.83 0.13 2.18
C ASP A 5 -15.21 -0.73 1.05
N ASP A 6 -15.92 -1.77 0.62
CA ASP A 6 -15.38 -2.75 -0.33
C ASP A 6 -15.13 -2.14 -1.73
N ASP A 7 -15.93 -1.14 -2.15
CA ASP A 7 -15.75 -0.43 -3.42
C ASP A 7 -14.56 0.53 -3.35
N ILE A 8 -14.38 1.21 -2.22
CA ILE A 8 -13.16 2.01 -1.95
C ILE A 8 -11.93 1.10 -2.03
N LYS A 9 -11.98 -0.06 -1.35
CA LYS A 9 -10.89 -1.04 -1.34
C LYS A 9 -10.56 -1.53 -2.74
N ALA A 10 -11.57 -1.83 -3.56
CA ALA A 10 -11.39 -2.26 -4.94
C ALA A 10 -10.73 -1.17 -5.79
N THR A 11 -11.18 0.08 -5.63
CA THR A 11 -10.64 1.24 -6.35
C THR A 11 -9.17 1.49 -5.98
N VAL A 12 -8.84 1.49 -4.70
CA VAL A 12 -7.46 1.68 -4.22
C VAL A 12 -6.53 0.59 -4.73
N LYS A 13 -6.95 -0.68 -4.70
CA LYS A 13 -6.17 -1.78 -5.28
C LYS A 13 -5.89 -1.55 -6.76
N LYS A 14 -6.85 -1.04 -7.54
CA LYS A 14 -6.64 -0.72 -8.97
C LYS A 14 -5.62 0.39 -9.17
N ILE A 15 -5.61 1.40 -8.30
CA ILE A 15 -4.61 2.47 -8.33
C ILE A 15 -3.20 1.92 -8.04
N ILE A 16 -3.05 1.09 -7.01
CA ILE A 16 -1.79 0.41 -6.67
C ILE A 16 -1.31 -0.48 -7.82
N GLN A 17 -2.20 -1.26 -8.44
CA GLN A 17 -1.89 -2.09 -9.61
C GLN A 17 -1.39 -1.27 -10.80
N GLY A 18 -1.85 -0.03 -10.95
CA GLY A 18 -1.42 0.90 -11.99
C GLY A 18 -0.06 1.55 -11.76
N ASN A 19 0.58 1.34 -10.61
CA ASN A 19 1.74 2.12 -10.19
C ASN A 19 2.98 1.91 -11.07
N GLU A 20 3.23 0.70 -11.59
CA GLU A 20 4.35 0.47 -12.54
C GLU A 20 4.17 1.21 -13.88
N LYS A 21 2.92 1.39 -14.33
CA LYS A 21 2.63 2.22 -15.51
C LYS A 21 2.83 3.70 -15.20
N ARG A 22 2.49 4.12 -13.98
CA ARG A 22 2.66 5.47 -13.46
C ARG A 22 4.13 5.87 -13.37
N LYS A 23 4.96 4.99 -12.77
CA LYS A 23 6.42 5.15 -12.71
C LYS A 23 7.05 5.31 -14.10
N ARG A 24 6.62 4.51 -15.08
CA ARG A 24 7.05 4.66 -16.49
C ARG A 24 6.68 6.01 -17.10
N ARG A 25 5.46 6.50 -16.86
CA ARG A 25 5.06 7.85 -17.31
C ARG A 25 5.92 8.95 -16.67
N MET A 26 6.29 8.81 -15.39
CA MET A 26 7.18 9.75 -14.70
C MET A 26 8.58 9.77 -15.32
N LEU A 27 9.17 8.59 -15.57
CA LEU A 27 10.48 8.46 -16.21
C LEU A 27 10.50 9.06 -17.63
N ASN A 28 9.40 8.92 -18.37
CA ASN A 28 9.30 9.41 -19.75
C ASN A 28 8.88 10.89 -19.85
N GLY A 29 8.74 11.61 -18.73
CA GLY A 29 8.31 13.02 -18.72
C GLY A 29 6.81 13.26 -18.99
N ASN A 30 6.01 12.20 -19.09
CA ASN A 30 4.58 12.25 -19.46
C ASN A 30 3.64 12.01 -18.26
N ALA A 31 4.11 12.25 -17.04
CA ALA A 31 3.31 12.07 -15.83
C ALA A 31 2.36 13.23 -15.57
N SER A 32 1.08 12.90 -15.40
CA SER A 32 0.05 13.83 -14.91
C SER A 32 0.28 14.25 -13.44
N ALA A 33 -0.45 15.27 -12.98
CA ALA A 33 -0.47 15.65 -11.56
C ALA A 33 -0.95 14.49 -10.68
N PHE A 34 -2.00 13.79 -11.11
CA PHE A 34 -2.46 12.58 -10.46
C PHE A 34 -1.32 11.55 -10.42
N ASP A 35 -0.56 11.39 -11.52
CA ASP A 35 0.55 10.42 -11.58
C ASP A 35 1.54 10.58 -10.43
N ARG A 36 1.99 11.81 -10.22
CA ARG A 36 2.94 12.17 -9.17
C ARG A 36 2.33 11.98 -7.78
N MET A 37 1.10 12.46 -7.57
CA MET A 37 0.41 12.35 -6.29
C MET A 37 0.22 10.89 -5.86
N ALA A 38 -0.37 10.05 -6.73
CA ALA A 38 -0.64 8.67 -6.33
C ALA A 38 0.65 7.86 -6.15
N TYR A 39 1.71 8.17 -6.92
CA TYR A 39 3.02 7.54 -6.70
C TYR A 39 3.57 7.88 -5.30
N SER A 40 3.55 9.17 -4.92
CA SER A 40 4.01 9.63 -3.60
C SER A 40 3.22 8.97 -2.47
N VAL A 41 1.88 8.99 -2.56
CA VAL A 41 1.01 8.38 -1.55
C VAL A 41 1.28 6.88 -1.39
N ILE A 42 1.46 6.16 -2.50
CA ILE A 42 1.76 4.72 -2.46
C ILE A 42 3.14 4.47 -1.83
N ASP A 43 4.15 5.27 -2.19
CA ASP A 43 5.51 5.13 -1.69
C ASP A 43 5.58 5.44 -0.18
N GLU A 44 4.96 6.53 0.25
CA GLU A 44 4.85 6.93 1.66
C GLU A 44 4.11 5.88 2.49
N ALA A 45 2.94 5.42 2.05
CA ALA A 45 2.17 4.38 2.74
C ALA A 45 2.93 3.05 2.85
N LEU A 46 3.73 2.72 1.82
CA LEU A 46 4.54 1.51 1.87
C LEU A 46 5.70 1.66 2.86
N ASN A 47 6.40 2.80 2.82
CA ASN A 47 7.51 3.12 3.72
C ASN A 47 7.07 3.21 5.19
N ASN A 48 5.83 3.62 5.44
CA ASN A 48 5.21 3.67 6.77
C ASN A 48 4.57 2.34 7.22
N SER A 49 4.64 1.28 6.41
CA SER A 49 4.10 -0.02 6.80
C SER A 49 5.14 -0.89 7.51
N CYS A 50 4.66 -1.88 8.28
CA CYS A 50 5.49 -2.90 8.95
C CYS A 50 6.47 -2.34 10.01
N HIS A 51 6.13 -1.23 10.69
CA HIS A 51 7.01 -0.56 11.66
C HIS A 51 7.40 -1.39 12.88
N ASN A 52 6.65 -2.44 13.20
CA ASN A 52 6.98 -3.38 14.27
C ASN A 52 8.08 -4.39 13.88
N ILE A 53 8.67 -4.28 12.69
CA ILE A 53 9.88 -5.00 12.29
C ILE A 53 11.08 -4.06 12.46
N ASP A 54 11.94 -4.39 13.43
CA ASP A 54 13.09 -3.56 13.79
C ASP A 54 14.17 -3.52 12.69
N SER A 55 14.44 -4.67 12.06
CA SER A 55 15.43 -4.77 10.99
C SER A 55 14.92 -4.08 9.72
N GLU A 56 15.58 -3.01 9.30
CA GLU A 56 15.23 -2.28 8.08
C GLU A 56 15.24 -3.15 6.83
N ALA A 57 16.20 -4.07 6.73
CA ALA A 57 16.29 -5.00 5.62
C ALA A 57 15.09 -5.96 5.60
N ALA A 58 14.71 -6.51 6.75
CA ALA A 58 13.55 -7.38 6.86
C ALA A 58 12.24 -6.61 6.61
N ARG A 59 12.14 -5.38 7.13
CA ARG A 59 11.00 -4.48 6.89
C ARG A 59 10.85 -4.15 5.40
N GLY A 60 11.93 -3.79 4.72
CA GLY A 60 11.93 -3.53 3.28
C GLY A 60 11.57 -4.76 2.45
N GLN A 61 12.01 -5.96 2.85
CA GLN A 61 11.58 -7.21 2.22
C GLN A 61 10.07 -7.45 2.42
N MET A 62 9.57 -7.22 3.63
CA MET A 62 8.15 -7.41 3.95
C MET A 62 7.28 -6.44 3.14
N GLN A 63 7.64 -5.15 3.12
CA GLN A 63 7.01 -4.11 2.30
C GLN A 63 6.95 -4.52 0.83
N LYS A 64 8.05 -5.03 0.25
CA LYS A 64 8.08 -5.50 -1.14
C LYS A 64 7.10 -6.65 -1.39
N GLN A 65 6.96 -7.59 -0.46
CA GLN A 65 6.00 -8.70 -0.58
C GLN A 65 4.55 -8.21 -0.47
N ILE A 66 4.25 -7.28 0.43
CA ILE A 66 2.92 -6.65 0.55
C ILE A 66 2.54 -5.94 -0.75
N TYR A 67 3.43 -5.10 -1.28
CA TYR A 67 3.19 -4.40 -2.54
C TYR A 67 2.92 -5.38 -3.68
N LYS A 68 3.78 -6.40 -3.85
CA LYS A 68 3.60 -7.44 -4.88
C LYS A 68 2.27 -8.19 -4.74
N SER A 69 1.87 -8.55 -3.52
CA SER A 69 0.59 -9.22 -3.25
C SER A 69 -0.62 -8.40 -3.71
N VAL A 70 -0.58 -7.08 -3.53
CA VAL A 70 -1.65 -6.19 -4.01
C VAL A 70 -1.60 -6.03 -5.53
N VAL A 71 -0.42 -5.77 -6.10
CA VAL A 71 -0.22 -5.55 -7.54
C VAL A 71 -0.61 -6.78 -8.37
N HIS A 72 -0.26 -7.99 -7.91
CA HIS A 72 -0.50 -9.22 -8.65
C HIS A 72 -1.72 -10.00 -8.15
N CYS A 73 -2.47 -9.48 -7.19
CA CYS A 73 -3.53 -10.21 -6.49
C CYS A 73 -3.06 -11.56 -5.91
N THR A 74 -1.78 -11.70 -5.58
CA THR A 74 -1.21 -12.95 -5.06
C THR A 74 -1.66 -13.16 -3.61
N PRO A 75 -2.31 -14.29 -3.28
CA PRO A 75 -2.67 -14.61 -1.90
C PRO A 75 -1.44 -15.01 -1.09
N TYR A 76 -1.50 -14.89 0.24
CA TYR A 76 -0.41 -15.25 1.15
C TYR A 76 0.13 -16.66 0.87
N GLU A 77 -0.77 -17.60 0.61
CA GLU A 77 -0.51 -19.02 0.37
C GLU A 77 0.35 -19.29 -0.88
N SER A 78 0.51 -18.30 -1.75
CA SER A 78 1.33 -18.38 -2.98
C SER A 78 2.60 -17.54 -2.90
N ILE A 79 2.93 -16.99 -1.73
CA ILE A 79 4.16 -16.21 -1.52
C ILE A 79 5.15 -17.08 -0.75
N TYR A 80 6.32 -17.28 -1.33
CA TYR A 80 7.42 -17.98 -0.68
C TYR A 80 8.22 -17.02 0.21
N ASP A 81 8.83 -17.54 1.28
CA ASP A 81 9.69 -16.80 2.20
C ASP A 81 9.03 -15.58 2.87
N VAL A 82 7.75 -15.71 3.24
CA VAL A 82 7.07 -14.67 4.02
C VAL A 82 7.55 -14.71 5.47
N MET A 83 8.08 -13.58 5.93
CA MET A 83 8.73 -13.44 7.24
C MET A 83 7.74 -13.26 8.40
N CYS A 84 6.44 -13.47 8.17
CA CYS A 84 5.39 -13.32 9.16
C CYS A 84 4.26 -14.33 8.94
N GLY A 85 3.45 -14.56 9.98
CA GLY A 85 2.29 -15.43 9.87
C GLY A 85 1.16 -14.82 9.01
N ARG A 86 0.32 -15.68 8.45
CA ARG A 86 -0.81 -15.31 7.57
C ARG A 86 -1.65 -14.14 8.06
N ARG A 87 -2.01 -14.13 9.35
CA ARG A 87 -2.85 -13.06 9.93
C ARG A 87 -2.15 -11.70 9.85
N GLN A 88 -0.92 -11.63 10.34
CA GLN A 88 -0.11 -10.42 10.33
C GLN A 88 0.16 -9.91 8.91
N PHE A 89 0.38 -10.81 7.95
CA PHE A 89 0.49 -10.44 6.55
C PHE A 89 -0.74 -9.69 6.03
N TYR A 90 -1.94 -10.22 6.30
CA TYR A 90 -3.18 -9.57 5.87
C TYR A 90 -3.47 -8.29 6.67
N ASP A 91 -3.02 -8.21 7.92
CA ASP A 91 -3.09 -6.97 8.70
C ASP A 91 -2.24 -5.88 8.04
N TYR A 92 -0.97 -6.12 7.73
CA TYR A 92 -0.12 -5.17 6.98
C TYR A 92 -0.69 -4.82 5.60
N ARG A 93 -1.20 -5.82 4.87
CA ARG A 93 -1.76 -5.59 3.54
C ARG A 93 -2.99 -4.69 3.62
N ASN A 94 -3.84 -4.87 4.63
CA ASN A 94 -5.02 -4.03 4.82
C ASN A 94 -4.65 -2.64 5.33
N GLU A 95 -3.68 -2.53 6.23
CA GLU A 95 -3.13 -1.24 6.71
C GLU A 95 -2.58 -0.42 5.54
N PHE A 96 -1.72 -1.02 4.72
CA PHE A 96 -1.19 -0.39 3.51
C PHE A 96 -2.30 0.10 2.55
N ILE A 97 -3.32 -0.72 2.27
CA ILE A 97 -4.46 -0.30 1.43
C ILE A 97 -5.24 0.85 2.08
N THR A 98 -5.37 0.84 3.40
CA THR A 98 -6.09 1.87 4.16
C THR A 98 -5.32 3.19 4.12
N GLU A 99 -4.01 3.17 4.36
CA GLU A 99 -3.16 4.35 4.29
C GLU A 99 -3.14 4.98 2.89
N VAL A 100 -3.13 4.16 1.83
CA VAL A 100 -3.26 4.67 0.46
C VAL A 100 -4.64 5.32 0.26
N ALA A 101 -5.73 4.71 0.76
CA ALA A 101 -7.06 5.30 0.68
C ALA A 101 -7.13 6.66 1.38
N GLU A 102 -6.52 6.78 2.56
CA GLU A 102 -6.43 8.03 3.30
C GLU A 102 -5.61 9.09 2.58
N GLY A 103 -4.42 8.73 2.08
CA GLY A 103 -3.57 9.65 1.33
C GLY A 103 -4.20 10.13 0.02
N LEU A 104 -5.09 9.33 -0.57
CA LEU A 104 -5.91 9.71 -1.73
C LEU A 104 -7.18 10.50 -1.36
N GLY A 105 -7.45 10.73 -0.08
CA GLY A 105 -8.65 11.43 0.38
C GLY A 105 -9.95 10.65 0.14
N MET A 106 -9.88 9.32 0.05
CA MET A 106 -11.04 8.46 -0.21
C MET A 106 -11.78 8.04 1.07
N LEU A 107 -11.21 8.31 2.26
CA LEU A 107 -11.87 8.06 3.54
C LEU A 107 -12.46 9.35 4.12
N PRO A 108 -13.59 9.28 4.84
CA PRO A 108 -14.17 10.44 5.50
C PRO A 108 -13.17 11.08 6.45
N SER A 109 -13.11 12.41 6.44
CA SER A 109 -12.20 13.21 7.28
C SER A 109 -12.56 13.05 8.76
N GLY A 110 -12.01 12.03 9.41
CA GLY A 110 -12.27 11.70 10.81
C GLY A 110 -11.47 10.52 11.37
N SER A 111 -10.69 9.80 10.54
CA SER A 111 -9.90 8.63 10.98
C SER A 111 -8.55 8.97 11.60
N ARG A 112 -8.07 10.22 11.52
CA ARG A 112 -6.85 10.66 12.23
C ARG A 112 -7.18 11.18 13.62
N THR A 113 -7.05 10.34 14.64
CA THR A 113 -6.34 10.82 15.84
C THR A 113 -4.88 11.00 15.43
N ARG A 114 -4.52 12.23 15.05
CA ARG A 114 -3.13 12.65 15.00
C ARG A 114 -2.58 12.42 16.41
N LYS A 115 -1.68 11.44 16.59
CA LYS A 115 -0.86 11.40 17.80
C LYS A 115 0.19 12.49 17.63
N GLU A 116 0.02 13.55 18.41
CA GLU A 116 1.06 14.52 18.74
C GLU A 116 2.20 13.85 19.52
#